data_AF-A0A8H2K2Q9-F1
#
_entry.id   AF-A0A8H2K2Q9-F1
#
_cell.length_a   1.000
_cell.length_b   1.000
_cell.length_c   1.000
_cell.angle_alpha   90.00
_cell.angle_beta   90.00
_cell.angle_gamma   90.00
#
_symmetry.space_group_name_H-M   'P 1'
#
loop_
_entity.id
_entity.type
_entity.pdbx_description
1 polymer ?
#
loop_
_entity_poly.entity_id
_entity_poly.type
_entity_poly.pdbx_seq_one_letter_code
_entity_poly.pdbx_strand_id
1 'polypeptide(L)' 'MCHHHLQKWTIDIHHNRVILLRPFSKHSWRTKMVTAGSKPGTGFYFCVQCGHRVYLEIGTDRLPPCTKCYGTQYNDKVA' A
#
# COMPACT_ATOMS: atom_id res chain seq x y z
N MET A 1 -21.35 15.21 31.62
CA MET A 1 -20.36 15.59 30.58
C MET A 1 -19.28 14.50 30.60
N CYS A 2 -19.03 13.63 29.61
CA CYS A 2 -19.03 13.79 28.16
C CYS A 2 -19.24 12.44 27.43
N HIS A 3 -20.11 12.50 26.41
CA HIS A 3 -20.07 11.87 25.07
C HIS A 3 -19.26 10.57 24.80
N HIS A 4 -20.03 9.56 24.35
CA HIS A 4 -19.87 8.76 23.13
C HIS A 4 -18.48 8.19 22.77
N HIS A 5 -18.38 6.85 22.74
CA HIS A 5 -17.94 6.13 21.53
C HIS A 5 -18.37 4.64 21.56
N LEU A 6 -19.46 4.31 20.87
CA LEU A 6 -19.90 2.95 20.56
C LEU A 6 -18.96 2.35 19.50
N GLN A 7 -18.19 1.32 19.84
CA GLN A 7 -17.66 0.39 18.84
C GLN A 7 -18.56 -0.84 18.82
N LYS A 8 -19.40 -0.91 17.77
CA LYS A 8 -20.30 -2.01 17.45
C LYS A 8 -19.50 -3.30 17.24
N TRP A 9 -19.53 -4.19 18.23
CA TRP A 9 -19.17 -5.59 18.08
C TRP A 9 -20.45 -6.37 17.74
N THR A 10 -20.75 -6.54 16.45
CA THR A 10 -21.76 -7.53 16.05
C THR A 10 -21.09 -8.90 16.04
N ILE A 11 -21.30 -9.61 17.15
CA ILE A 11 -21.01 -11.03 17.30
C ILE A 11 -22.21 -11.76 16.69
N ASP A 12 -22.09 -12.21 15.44
CA ASP A 12 -23.09 -13.09 14.83
C ASP A 12 -22.71 -14.56 15.11
N ILE A 13 -23.27 -15.08 16.21
CA ILE A 13 -23.32 -16.51 16.53
C ILE A 13 -24.31 -17.13 15.56
N HIS A 14 -23.89 -18.02 14.65
CA HIS A 14 -24.69 -19.17 14.20
C HIS A 14 -23.98 -20.07 13.15
N HIS A 15 -24.03 -21.37 13.43
CA HIS A 15 -23.88 -22.54 12.55
C HIS A 15 -22.50 -23.17 12.30
N ASN A 16 -22.31 -24.28 13.02
CA ASN A 16 -21.51 -25.45 12.71
C ASN A 16 -21.71 -25.94 11.24
N ARG A 17 -20.73 -25.73 10.37
CA ARG A 17 -20.63 -26.45 9.09
C ARG A 17 -19.17 -26.61 8.64
N VAL A 18 -18.67 -27.85 8.75
CA VAL A 18 -17.49 -28.32 8.03
C VAL A 18 -17.84 -28.29 6.54
N ILE A 19 -17.14 -27.49 5.73
CA ILE A 19 -16.77 -27.72 4.30
C ILE A 19 -15.87 -26.57 3.85
N LEU A 20 -14.66 -26.95 3.45
CA LEU A 20 -13.73 -26.36 2.49
C LEU A 20 -14.18 -25.03 1.86
N LEU A 21 -13.48 -23.95 2.21
CA LEU A 21 -12.86 -22.97 1.29
C LEU A 21 -12.10 -21.99 2.19
N ARG A 22 -10.77 -22.08 2.20
CA ARG A 22 -9.94 -21.01 2.76
C ARG A 22 -10.37 -19.72 2.07
N PRO A 23 -10.82 -18.66 2.77
CA PRO A 23 -10.87 -17.34 2.15
C PRO A 23 -9.43 -16.85 2.09
N PHE A 24 -8.61 -17.46 1.24
CA PHE A 24 -7.31 -16.91 0.84
C PHE A 24 -7.61 -15.79 -0.14
N SER A 25 -8.21 -14.73 0.36
CA SER A 25 -8.56 -13.58 -0.45
C SER A 25 -8.51 -12.38 0.44
N LYS A 26 -7.53 -11.52 0.12
CA LYS A 26 -7.36 -10.15 0.58
C LYS A 26 -6.45 -9.97 1.80
N HIS A 27 -5.25 -10.55 1.77
CA HIS A 27 -4.10 -9.70 2.08
C HIS A 27 -3.87 -8.81 0.87
N SER A 28 -4.73 -7.79 0.75
CA SER A 28 -4.48 -6.64 -0.10
C SER A 28 -3.16 -6.07 0.39
N TRP A 29 -2.06 -6.43 -0.27
CA TRP A 29 -0.79 -5.75 -0.13
C TRP A 29 -1.09 -4.26 -0.18
N ARG A 30 -1.01 -3.58 0.96
CA ARG A 30 -1.16 -2.14 1.05
C ARG A 30 0.08 -1.55 0.38
N THR A 31 0.08 -1.54 -0.95
CA THR A 31 1.06 -0.87 -1.80
C THR A 31 0.75 0.61 -1.68
N LYS A 32 1.71 1.39 -1.15
CA LYS A 32 1.54 2.82 -1.05
C LYS A 32 1.93 3.41 -2.40
N MET A 33 0.94 3.96 -3.09
CA MET A 33 1.19 4.73 -4.32
C MET A 33 1.92 6.02 -3.96
N VAL A 34 3.01 6.29 -4.68
CA VAL A 34 3.87 7.46 -4.50
C VAL A 34 4.01 8.18 -5.83
N THR A 35 3.95 9.51 -5.79
CA THR A 35 4.09 10.34 -6.99
C THR A 35 5.46 11.03 -7.02
N ALA A 36 6.06 11.13 -8.21
CA ALA A 36 7.24 11.95 -8.48
C ALA A 36 7.03 13.38 -7.95
N GLY A 37 8.09 13.99 -7.44
CA GLY A 37 8.08 15.29 -6.77
C GLY A 37 7.78 15.22 -5.27
N SER A 38 7.18 14.12 -4.79
CA SER A 38 6.95 13.89 -3.35
C SER A 38 8.25 13.51 -2.64
N LYS A 39 8.24 13.60 -1.30
CA LYS A 39 9.33 13.16 -0.41
C LYS A 39 8.88 11.94 0.39
N PRO A 40 8.89 10.74 -0.22
CA PRO A 40 8.40 9.53 0.43
C PRO A 40 9.34 8.96 1.50
N GLY A 41 10.59 9.44 1.55
CA GLY A 41 11.65 8.92 2.41
C GLY A 41 12.69 8.12 1.63
N THR A 42 13.74 7.67 2.33
CA THR A 42 14.77 6.78 1.79
C THR A 42 14.18 5.40 1.53
N GLY A 43 14.45 4.80 0.37
CA GLY A 43 13.91 3.48 0.03
C GLY A 43 13.95 3.15 -1.45
N PHE A 44 13.43 1.96 -1.78
CA PHE A 44 13.28 1.50 -3.15
C PHE A 44 11.87 1.79 -3.67
N TYR A 45 11.80 2.35 -4.86
CA TYR A 45 10.56 2.71 -5.54
C TYR A 45 10.52 2.06 -6.92
N PHE A 46 9.37 1.51 -7.28
CA PHE A 46 9.17 0.81 -8.56
C PHE A 46 8.16 1.57 -9.40
N CYS A 47 8.56 2.00 -10.59
CA CYS A 47 7.65 2.68 -11.50
C CYS A 47 6.54 1.72 -11.94
N VAL A 48 5.28 2.09 -11.72
CA VAL A 48 4.13 1.24 -12.10
C VAL A 48 3.94 1.14 -13.60
N GLN A 49 4.52 2.04 -14.41
CA GLN A 49 4.37 2.00 -15.87
C GLN A 49 5.39 1.10 -16.57
N CYS A 50 6.65 1.09 -16.11
CA CYS A 50 7.73 0.36 -16.79
C CYS A 50 8.52 -0.59 -15.87
N GLY A 51 8.19 -0.66 -14.59
CA GLY A 51 8.89 -1.49 -13.60
C GLY A 51 10.29 -0.99 -13.22
N HIS A 52 10.68 0.22 -13.62
CA HIS A 52 12.01 0.75 -13.30
C HIS A 52 12.17 0.96 -11.79
N ARG A 53 13.27 0.44 -11.23
CA ARG A 53 13.65 0.60 -9.82
C ARG A 53 14.46 1.87 -9.63
N VAL A 54 14.00 2.73 -8.73
CA VAL A 54 14.68 3.94 -8.27
C VAL A 54 15.01 3.79 -6.80
N TYR A 55 16.24 4.08 -6.40
CA TYR A 55 16.65 4.11 -5.00
C TYR A 55 16.83 5.56 -4.57
N LEU A 56 16.14 5.95 -3.50
CA LEU A 56 16.38 7.22 -2.83
C LEU A 56 17.27 6.96 -1.63
N GLU A 57 18.48 7.49 -1.66
CA GLU A 57 19.43 7.43 -0.55
C GLU A 57 19.08 8.47 0.53
N ILE A 58 18.69 9.68 0.11
CA ILE A 58 18.38 10.80 0.99
C ILE A 58 16.86 11.02 1.03
N GLY A 59 16.24 10.82 2.19
CA GLY A 59 14.79 10.96 2.38
C GLY A 59 14.25 12.39 2.29
N THR A 60 15.12 13.39 2.13
CA THR A 60 14.74 14.81 1.94
C THR A 60 14.64 15.21 0.47
N ASP A 61 15.15 14.37 -0.44
CA ASP A 61 15.12 14.64 -1.87
C ASP A 61 13.75 14.33 -2.50
N ARG A 62 13.43 15.09 -3.54
CA ARG A 62 12.21 14.90 -4.32
C ARG A 62 12.41 13.70 -5.25
N LEU A 63 11.46 12.77 -5.24
CA LEU A 63 11.49 11.61 -6.13
C LEU A 63 11.46 12.08 -7.60
N PRO A 64 12.49 11.82 -8.43
CA PRO A 64 12.46 12.25 -9.82
C PRO A 64 11.44 11.46 -10.65
N PRO A 65 10.96 12.03 -11.78
CA PRO A 65 10.18 11.28 -12.75
C PRO A 65 11.00 10.11 -13.31
N CYS A 66 10.31 9.08 -13.82
CA CYS A 66 10.98 7.88 -14.29
C CYS A 66 11.84 8.19 -15.52
N THR A 67 13.12 7.84 -15.47
CA THR A 67 14.07 8.07 -16.57
C THR A 67 13.81 7.23 -17.81
N LYS A 68 13.01 6.15 -17.69
CA LYS A 68 12.68 5.25 -18.80
C LYS A 68 11.43 5.66 -19.57
N CYS A 69 10.37 6.05 -18.86
CA CYS A 69 9.05 6.28 -19.46
C CYS A 69 8.43 7.64 -19.09
N TYR A 70 9.16 8.48 -18.36
CA TYR A 70 8.70 9.77 -17.82
C TYR A 70 7.45 9.67 -16.93
N GLY A 71 7.15 8.46 -16.46
CA GLY A 71 6.06 8.20 -15.54
C GLY A 71 6.28 8.83 -14.17
N THR A 72 5.20 9.29 -13.55
CA THR A 72 5.24 9.93 -12.23
C THR A 72 4.75 9.03 -11.12
N GLN A 73 4.27 7.82 -11.42
CA GLN A 73 3.68 6.93 -10.42
C GLN A 73 4.64 5.80 -10.04
N TYR A 74 4.75 5.54 -8.73
CA TYR A 74 5.63 4.56 -8.13
C TYR A 74 4.96 3.77 -7.00
N ASN A 75 5.49 2.59 -6.71
CA ASN A 75 5.11 1.73 -5.59
C ASN A 75 6.30 1.58 -4.62
N ASP A 76 6.04 1.62 -3.31
CA ASP A 76 7.03 1.58 -2.23
C ASP A 76 7.38 0.16 -1.75
N LYS A 77 6.69 -0.87 -2.25
CA LYS A 77 6.94 -2.26 -1.90
C LYS A 77 7.40 -3.06 -3.11
N VAL A 78 8.37 -3.95 -2.88
CA VAL A 78 8.66 -5.06 -3.78
C VAL A 78 7.39 -5.90 -3.86
N ALA A 79 6.88 -6.11 -5.08
CA ALA A 79 5.76 -7.01 -5.35
C ALA A 79 6.15 -8.46 -5.07
#